data_AF-A0A8T4DL37-F1
#
_entry.id   AF-A0A8T4DL37-F1
#
_cell.length_a   1.000
_cell.length_b   1.000
_cell.length_c   1.000
_cell.angle_alpha   90.00
_cell.angle_beta   90.00
_cell.angle_gamma   90.00
#
_symmetry.space_group_name_H-M   'P 1'
#
loop_
_entity.id
_entity.type
_entity.pdbx_description
1 polymer ?
#
loop_
_entity_poly.entity_id
_entity_poly.type
_entity_poly.pdbx_seq_one_letter_code
_entity_poly.pdbx_strand_id
1 'polypeptide(L)'
;MGKLTFDQGISPFQDSQYLTRLRNALIHYVPEWITNFSEINEVELHKFEGMLKGKFNLNPITGAGNPFYPDKCLGHGCAEWAVKSSIKFVDEFFEKLSTTPIFDHMIEQLKTK
;
A
#
# COMPACT_ATOMS: atom_id res chain seq x y z
N MET A 1 -29.39 6.05 -14.27
CA MET A 1 -28.72 5.56 -13.05
C MET A 1 -27.22 5.58 -13.30
N GLY A 2 -26.51 6.61 -12.81
CA GLY A 2 -25.09 6.82 -13.09
C GLY A 2 -24.21 5.89 -12.26
N LYS A 3 -23.15 5.34 -12.86
CA LYS A 3 -22.25 4.31 -12.32
C LYS A 3 -21.73 4.61 -10.91
N LEU A 4 -22.15 3.80 -9.93
CA LEU A 4 -21.59 3.71 -8.57
C LEU A 4 -20.23 2.96 -8.52
N THR A 5 -19.44 3.01 -9.58
CA THR A 5 -18.25 2.17 -9.72
C THR A 5 -16.98 2.99 -9.51
N PHE A 6 -15.98 2.39 -8.87
CA PHE A 6 -14.63 2.95 -8.82
C PHE A 6 -13.96 2.91 -10.20
N ASP A 7 -13.15 3.92 -10.47
CA ASP A 7 -12.13 3.83 -11.52
C ASP A 7 -10.91 3.09 -10.95
N GLN A 8 -10.56 1.98 -11.59
CA GLN A 8 -9.50 1.10 -11.10
C GLN A 8 -8.08 1.62 -11.40
N GLY A 9 -7.96 2.59 -12.31
CA GLY A 9 -6.67 3.13 -12.75
C GLY A 9 -6.14 4.27 -11.89
N ILE A 10 -6.93 4.76 -10.92
CA ILE A 10 -6.60 5.97 -10.16
C ILE A 10 -6.80 5.77 -8.66
N SER A 11 -6.18 6.65 -7.87
CA SER A 11 -6.45 6.77 -6.42
C SER A 11 -7.93 7.13 -6.20
N PRO A 12 -8.58 6.57 -5.18
CA PRO A 12 -8.04 5.74 -4.09
C PRO A 12 -8.09 4.23 -4.33
N PHE A 13 -8.78 3.76 -5.38
CA PHE A 13 -8.91 2.32 -5.65
C PHE A 13 -7.57 1.67 -6.04
N GLN A 14 -6.79 2.33 -6.90
CA GLN A 14 -5.46 1.83 -7.28
C GLN A 14 -4.55 1.72 -6.05
N ASP A 15 -4.55 2.75 -5.19
CA ASP A 15 -3.71 2.79 -3.99
C ASP A 15 -4.12 1.70 -2.98
N SER A 16 -5.42 1.44 -2.80
CA SER A 16 -5.89 0.35 -1.93
C SER A 16 -5.55 -1.05 -2.48
N GLN A 17 -5.55 -1.22 -3.82
CA GLN A 17 -5.05 -2.46 -4.44
C GLN A 17 -3.55 -2.64 -4.24
N TYR A 18 -2.77 -1.58 -4.38
CA TYR A 18 -1.32 -1.62 -4.15
C TYR A 18 -1.01 -1.96 -2.70
N LEU A 19 -1.73 -1.36 -1.76
CA LEU A 19 -1.62 -1.66 -0.34
C LEU A 19 -1.98 -3.12 -0.03
N THR A 20 -3.05 -3.65 -0.63
CA THR A 20 -3.43 -5.07 -0.45
C THR A 20 -2.32 -6.00 -0.92
N ARG A 21 -1.70 -5.72 -2.07
CA ARG A 21 -0.57 -6.49 -2.60
C ARG A 21 0.65 -6.41 -1.68
N LEU A 22 0.99 -5.21 -1.21
CA LEU A 22 2.09 -4.99 -0.28
C LEU A 22 1.88 -5.75 1.03
N ARG A 23 0.68 -5.66 1.63
CA ARG A 23 0.32 -6.40 2.84
C ARG A 23 0.45 -7.90 2.63
N ASN A 24 -0.02 -8.43 1.49
CA ASN A 24 0.06 -9.85 1.22
C ASN A 24 1.51 -10.32 1.08
N ALA A 25 2.38 -9.54 0.44
CA ALA A 25 3.81 -9.84 0.35
C ALA A 25 4.51 -9.81 1.72
N LEU A 26 4.09 -8.93 2.63
CA LEU A 26 4.63 -8.89 4.00
C LEU A 26 4.18 -10.08 4.85
N ILE A 27 2.92 -10.50 4.73
CA ILE A 27 2.35 -11.59 5.52
C ILE A 27 2.76 -12.96 5.00
N HIS A 28 2.88 -13.11 3.69
CA HIS A 28 3.32 -14.33 3.03
C HIS A 28 4.81 -14.27 2.65
N TYR A 29 5.60 -13.51 3.41
CA TYR A 29 7.04 -13.48 3.20
C TYR A 29 7.63 -14.87 3.52
N VAL A 30 7.93 -15.65 2.48
CA VAL A 30 8.69 -16.89 2.60
C VAL A 30 10.16 -16.48 2.74
N PRO A 31 10.83 -16.80 3.85
CA PRO A 31 12.25 -16.51 3.99
C PRO A 31 13.04 -17.21 2.88
N GLU A 32 13.92 -16.47 2.21
CA GLU A 32 14.77 -16.95 1.11
C GLU A 32 15.53 -18.24 1.45
N TRP A 33 15.75 -18.54 2.74
CA TRP A 33 16.48 -19.74 3.18
C TRP A 33 15.73 -21.06 2.96
N ILE A 34 14.43 -21.03 2.69
CA ILE A 34 13.59 -22.23 2.48
C ILE A 34 13.46 -22.61 1.00
N THR A 35 13.73 -21.67 0.09
CA THR A 35 13.68 -21.87 -1.36
C THR A 35 15.06 -21.63 -1.93
N ASN A 36 15.73 -22.69 -2.41
CA ASN A 36 16.99 -22.61 -3.15
C ASN A 36 17.06 -21.32 -4.00
N PHE A 37 17.91 -20.38 -3.57
CA PHE A 37 18.51 -19.18 -4.18
C PHE A 37 18.11 -18.67 -5.61
N SER A 38 16.90 -18.91 -6.12
CA SER A 38 16.57 -18.53 -7.51
C SER A 38 15.11 -18.17 -7.81
N GLU A 39 14.20 -18.16 -6.82
CA GLU A 39 12.76 -18.02 -7.13
C GLU A 39 11.95 -17.04 -6.26
N ILE A 40 12.58 -16.21 -5.41
CA ILE A 40 11.95 -14.89 -5.19
C ILE A 40 12.20 -14.11 -6.46
N ASN A 41 11.28 -14.29 -7.42
CA ASN A 41 11.35 -13.73 -8.75
C ASN A 41 11.76 -12.24 -8.65
N GLU A 42 12.93 -11.86 -9.18
CA GLU A 42 13.36 -10.45 -9.30
C GLU A 42 12.23 -9.58 -9.89
N VAL A 43 11.40 -10.21 -10.73
CA VAL A 43 10.15 -9.70 -11.30
C VAL A 43 9.18 -9.14 -10.24
N GLU A 44 9.01 -9.77 -9.07
CA GLU A 44 8.14 -9.28 -8.00
C GLU A 44 8.73 -8.09 -7.24
N LEU A 45 10.05 -8.11 -7.00
CA LEU A 45 10.76 -6.99 -6.36
C LEU A 45 10.69 -5.71 -7.21
N HIS A 46 10.86 -5.85 -8.53
CA HIS A 46 10.77 -4.73 -9.47
C HIS A 46 9.32 -4.21 -9.65
N LYS A 47 8.31 -5.08 -9.49
CA LYS A 47 6.90 -4.66 -9.52
C LYS A 47 6.58 -3.66 -8.42
N PHE A 48 7.09 -3.86 -7.19
CA PHE A 48 6.83 -2.94 -6.09
C PHE A 48 7.45 -1.57 -6.33
N GLU A 49 8.66 -1.48 -6.89
CA GLU A 49 9.24 -0.20 -7.25
C GLU A 49 8.36 0.52 -8.28
N GLY A 50 7.97 -0.16 -9.36
CA GLY A 50 7.10 0.45 -10.38
C GLY A 50 5.75 0.93 -9.84
N MET A 51 5.17 0.21 -8.87
CA MET A 51 3.87 0.54 -8.28
C MET A 51 3.92 1.64 -7.21
N LEU A 52 4.98 1.65 -6.38
CA LEU A 52 5.02 2.46 -5.15
C LEU A 52 5.97 3.65 -5.24
N LYS A 53 6.83 3.72 -6.26
CA LYS A 53 7.74 4.86 -6.43
C LYS A 53 6.98 6.17 -6.57
N GLY A 54 7.37 7.15 -5.76
CA GLY A 54 6.74 8.47 -5.73
C GLY A 54 5.42 8.55 -4.94
N LYS A 55 4.90 7.45 -4.38
CA LYS A 55 3.70 7.47 -3.53
C LYS A 55 3.98 8.01 -2.12
N PHE A 56 5.22 7.88 -1.65
CA PHE A 56 5.66 8.27 -0.32
C PHE A 56 7.18 8.46 -0.24
N ASN A 57 7.65 9.06 0.86
CA ASN A 57 9.06 9.16 1.18
C ASN A 57 9.63 7.79 1.59
N LEU A 58 10.77 7.42 0.99
CA LEU A 58 11.48 6.18 1.29
C LEU A 58 12.11 6.20 2.69
N ASN A 59 12.44 5.02 3.19
CA ASN A 59 13.08 4.83 4.49
C ASN A 59 14.47 5.51 4.53
N PRO A 60 14.68 6.54 5.38
CA PRO A 60 15.93 7.29 5.42
C PRO A 60 17.12 6.51 5.98
N ILE A 61 16.89 5.34 6.57
CA ILE A 61 17.93 4.48 7.18
C ILE A 61 18.56 3.55 6.12
N THR A 62 18.10 3.60 4.87
CA THR A 62 18.58 2.74 3.78
C THR A 62 19.58 3.45 2.87
N GLY A 63 20.57 2.70 2.38
CA GLY A 63 21.62 3.18 1.48
C GLY A 63 21.35 2.88 0.00
N ALA A 64 22.24 3.36 -0.87
CA ALA A 64 22.11 3.18 -2.32
C ALA A 64 22.05 1.70 -2.73
N GLY A 65 22.78 0.82 -2.05
CA GLY A 65 22.86 -0.62 -2.33
C GLY A 65 21.69 -1.47 -1.84
N ASN A 66 20.76 -0.91 -1.04
CA ASN A 66 19.61 -1.66 -0.55
C ASN A 66 18.55 -1.86 -1.67
N PRO A 67 17.84 -2.99 -1.72
CA PRO A 67 16.72 -3.19 -2.65
C PRO A 67 15.55 -2.25 -2.32
N PHE A 68 14.65 -2.04 -3.29
CA PHE A 68 13.45 -1.23 -3.05
C PHE A 68 12.53 -1.88 -2.00
N TYR A 69 12.14 -3.13 -2.24
CA TYR A 69 11.43 -3.96 -1.29
C TYR A 69 12.37 -5.04 -0.74
N PRO A 70 12.32 -5.37 0.57
CA PRO A 70 11.52 -4.70 1.60
C PRO A 70 12.18 -3.40 2.13
N ASP A 71 13.47 -3.18 1.88
CA ASP A 71 14.26 -2.20 2.63
C ASP A 71 13.81 -0.74 2.43
N LYS A 72 13.97 -0.19 1.23
CA LYS A 72 13.77 1.26 0.97
C LYS A 72 12.31 1.67 1.10
N CYS A 73 11.36 0.80 0.74
CA CYS A 73 9.95 1.14 0.78
C CYS A 73 9.36 1.05 2.19
N LEU A 74 9.83 0.14 3.04
CA LEU A 74 9.26 -0.01 4.38
C LEU A 74 9.87 1.01 5.34
N GLY A 75 9.06 1.99 5.75
CA GLY A 75 9.42 3.04 6.69
C GLY A 75 8.21 3.93 7.02
N HIS A 76 8.47 5.05 7.69
CA HIS A 76 7.41 5.99 8.09
C HIS A 76 6.52 6.41 6.91
N GLY A 77 7.10 6.81 5.78
CA GLY A 77 6.34 7.29 4.62
C GLY A 77 5.38 6.24 4.06
N CYS A 78 5.80 4.96 3.99
CA CYS A 78 4.93 3.89 3.54
C CYS A 78 3.81 3.59 4.54
N ALA A 79 4.11 3.58 5.84
CA ALA A 79 3.10 3.34 6.88
C ALA A 79 2.05 4.47 6.88
N GLU A 80 2.50 5.71 6.78
CA GLU A 80 1.62 6.87 6.67
C GLU A 80 0.77 6.82 5.40
N TRP A 81 1.39 6.56 4.25
CA TRP A 81 0.68 6.45 2.98
C TRP A 81 -0.38 5.33 3.02
N ALA A 82 -0.06 4.20 3.63
CA ALA A 82 -0.99 3.08 3.78
C ALA A 82 -2.26 3.51 4.53
N VAL A 83 -2.10 4.15 5.70
CA VAL A 83 -3.23 4.63 6.51
C VAL A 83 -4.05 5.66 5.76
N LYS A 84 -3.40 6.67 5.16
CA LYS A 84 -4.09 7.72 4.37
C LYS A 84 -4.84 7.13 3.18
N SER A 85 -4.26 6.14 2.50
CA SER A 85 -4.88 5.48 1.34
C SER A 85 -6.10 4.66 1.75
N SER A 86 -6.02 3.95 2.89
CA SER A 86 -7.17 3.22 3.44
C SER A 86 -8.32 4.15 3.82
N ILE A 87 -8.05 5.27 4.49
CA ILE A 87 -9.07 6.26 4.87
C ILE A 87 -9.74 6.82 3.62
N LYS A 88 -8.96 7.31 2.64
CA LYS A 88 -9.51 7.85 1.38
C LYS A 88 -10.39 6.85 0.64
N PHE A 89 -9.99 5.58 0.62
CA PHE A 89 -10.77 4.52 -0.03
C PHE A 89 -12.11 4.31 0.67
N VAL A 90 -12.12 4.26 2.01
CA VAL A 90 -13.35 4.15 2.80
C VAL A 90 -14.25 5.35 2.55
N ASP A 91 -13.71 6.57 2.61
CA ASP A 91 -14.49 7.79 2.44
C ASP A 91 -15.23 7.78 1.10
N GLU A 92 -14.52 7.51 0.00
CA GLU A 92 -15.14 7.44 -1.33
C GLU A 92 -16.10 6.25 -1.46
N PHE A 93 -15.83 5.12 -0.81
CA PHE A 93 -16.73 3.96 -0.82
C PHE A 93 -18.08 4.32 -0.18
N PHE A 94 -18.06 4.94 0.99
CA PHE A 94 -19.26 5.34 1.71
C PHE A 94 -19.98 6.52 1.05
N GLU A 95 -19.24 7.46 0.46
CA GLU A 95 -19.79 8.54 -0.37
C GLU A 95 -20.59 7.97 -1.55
N LYS A 96 -20.02 7.00 -2.29
CA LYS A 96 -20.75 6.34 -3.39
C LYS A 96 -21.97 5.57 -2.89
N LEU A 97 -21.93 5.01 -1.68
CA LEU A 97 -23.07 4.32 -1.08
C LEU A 97 -24.09 5.28 -0.42
N SER A 98 -23.86 6.58 -0.43
CA SER A 98 -24.70 7.58 0.25
C SER A 98 -24.95 7.23 1.73
N THR A 99 -23.95 6.68 2.40
CA THR A 99 -24.02 6.19 3.80
C THR A 99 -22.81 6.69 4.58
N THR A 100 -22.90 6.80 5.91
CA THR A 100 -21.77 7.19 6.77
C THR A 100 -20.99 5.96 7.27
N PRO A 101 -19.66 6.01 7.34
CA PRO A 101 -18.88 4.93 7.94
C PRO A 101 -19.24 4.72 9.41
N ILE A 102 -19.44 3.46 9.82
CA ILE A 102 -19.78 3.09 11.21
C ILE A 102 -18.62 3.40 12.18
N PHE A 103 -17.43 3.58 11.64
CA PHE A 103 -16.18 3.75 12.36
C PHE A 103 -15.58 5.16 12.27
N ASP A 104 -16.38 6.17 11.90
CA ASP A 104 -15.95 7.58 11.87
C ASP A 104 -15.27 8.01 13.17
N HIS A 105 -15.78 7.55 14.32
CA HIS A 105 -15.22 7.84 15.63
C HIS A 105 -13.79 7.31 15.84
N MET A 106 -13.35 6.32 15.05
CA MET A 106 -12.00 5.76 15.10
C MET A 106 -11.03 6.48 14.16
N ILE A 107 -11.51 7.16 13.12
CA ILE A 107 -10.64 7.84 12.13
C ILE A 107 -9.77 8.92 12.80
N GLU A 108 -10.29 9.60 13.82
CA GLU A 108 -9.53 10.56 14.62
C GLU A 108 -8.26 9.96 15.25
N GLN A 109 -8.30 8.68 15.62
CA GLN A 109 -7.15 7.96 16.20
C GLN A 109 -6.14 7.50 15.15
N LEU A 110 -6.54 7.47 13.87
CA LEU A 110 -5.71 7.05 12.74
C LEU A 110 -5.00 8.22 12.06
N LYS A 111 -5.17 9.45 12.55
CA LYS A 111 -4.47 10.63 12.01
C LYS A 111 -2.96 10.45 12.16
N THR A 112 -2.28 10.43 11.01
CA THR A 112 -0.81 10.37 10.95
C THR A 112 -0.24 11.79 11.09
N LYS A 113 0.97 11.89 11.66
CA LYS A 113 1.66 13.17 11.92
C LYS A 113 2.50 13.63 10.74
#